data_AF-A0A7X0PHQ5-F1
#
_entry.id   AF-A0A7X0PHQ5-F1
#
_cell.length_a   1.000
_cell.length_b   1.000
_cell.length_c   1.000
_cell.angle_alpha   90.00
_cell.angle_beta   90.00
_cell.angle_gamma   90.00
#
_symmetry.space_group_name_H-M   'P 1'
#
loop_
_entity.id
_entity.type
_entity.pdbx_description
1 polymer ?
#
loop_
_entity_poly.entity_id
_entity_poly.type
_entity_poly.pdbx_seq_one_letter_code
_entity_poly.pdbx_strand_id
1 'polypeptide(L)'
;MLKSLIPVLYVQLSPQRLEVRNARTGGAWSGAPELAIAQAPKPTIQAVGDNARQAASQTGARLVNPLAHPRSIISDYALAEQLLRYAVQHVLRNGGSTWGLTPSPHMVLHPPSDPAGGYTQVELRALRELAMGSGASKVTLWQGTPLSDEDLRSGYFPATGQVLPA
;
A
#
# COMPACT_ATOMS: atom_id res chain seq x y z
N MET A 1 -19.43 11.43 19.92
CA MET A 1 -18.03 11.40 19.43
C MET A 1 -18.05 11.79 17.96
N LEU A 2 -17.40 12.89 17.57
CA LEU A 2 -17.25 13.23 16.15
C LEU A 2 -16.41 12.12 15.49
N LYS A 3 -17.01 11.37 14.56
CA LYS A 3 -16.22 10.48 13.69
C LYS A 3 -15.33 11.37 12.84
N SER A 4 -14.00 11.22 12.94
CA SER A 4 -13.03 11.91 12.08
C SER A 4 -13.49 11.81 10.63
N LEU A 5 -13.40 12.88 9.84
CA LEU A 5 -13.74 12.81 8.41
C LEU A 5 -12.62 12.17 7.59
N ILE A 6 -11.38 12.17 8.10
CA ILE A 6 -10.20 11.64 7.43
C ILE A 6 -10.26 10.11 7.40
N PRO A 7 -10.23 9.45 6.23
CA PRO A 7 -10.15 7.99 6.13
C PRO A 7 -8.87 7.47 6.78
N VAL A 8 -8.99 6.32 7.46
CA VAL A 8 -7.83 5.57 7.94
C VAL A 8 -7.72 4.32 7.08
N LEU A 9 -6.64 4.23 6.32
CA LEU A 9 -6.34 3.07 5.48
C LEU A 9 -5.29 2.22 6.15
N TYR A 10 -5.54 0.93 6.23
CA TYR A 10 -4.57 -0.06 6.64
C TYR A 10 -3.96 -0.72 5.42
N VAL A 11 -2.64 -0.71 5.33
CA VAL A 11 -1.89 -1.19 4.17
C VAL A 11 -0.95 -2.28 4.61
N GLN A 12 -1.24 -3.52 4.25
CA GLN A 12 -0.33 -4.64 4.45
C GLN A 12 0.43 -4.88 3.15
N LEU A 13 1.76 -4.82 3.23
CA LEU A 13 2.63 -4.90 2.05
C LEU A 13 3.63 -6.04 2.22
N SER A 14 3.69 -6.93 1.23
CA SER A 14 4.60 -8.06 1.17
C SER A 14 4.94 -8.38 -0.29
N PRO A 15 5.99 -9.16 -0.56
CA PRO A 15 6.30 -9.61 -1.92
C PRO A 15 5.18 -10.45 -2.56
N GLN A 16 4.33 -11.09 -1.76
CA GLN A 16 3.28 -12.01 -2.22
C GLN A 16 1.92 -11.34 -2.38
N ARG A 17 1.62 -10.36 -1.51
CA ARG A 17 0.31 -9.71 -1.46
C ARG A 17 0.43 -8.26 -1.00
N LEU A 18 -0.29 -7.38 -1.69
CA LEU A 18 -0.58 -6.03 -1.22
C LEU A 18 -2.07 -5.97 -0.88
N GLU A 19 -2.38 -5.51 0.34
CA GLU A 19 -3.74 -5.34 0.81
C GLU A 19 -3.93 -3.92 1.33
N VAL A 20 -5.03 -3.29 0.92
CA VAL A 20 -5.44 -1.97 1.39
C VAL A 20 -6.88 -2.10 1.89
N ARG A 21 -7.13 -1.74 3.15
CA ARG A 21 -8.47 -1.76 3.74
C ARG A 21 -8.80 -0.40 4.34
N ASN A 22 -10.02 0.07 4.13
CA ASN A 22 -10.54 1.27 4.78
C ASN A 22 -11.25 0.89 6.09
N ALA A 23 -10.69 1.31 7.22
CA ALA A 23 -11.18 0.93 8.54
C ALA A 23 -12.57 1.48 8.88
N ARG A 24 -13.06 2.47 8.12
CA ARG A 24 -14.40 3.05 8.28
C ARG A 24 -15.44 2.33 7.44
N THR A 25 -15.15 2.10 6.16
CA THR A 25 -16.13 1.58 5.20
C THR A 25 -16.07 0.06 5.06
N GLY A 26 -15.01 -0.58 5.53
CA GLY A 26 -14.72 -1.99 5.29
C GLY A 26 -14.29 -2.29 3.85
N GLY A 27 -14.33 -1.30 2.96
CA GLY A 27 -13.89 -1.45 1.57
C GLY A 27 -12.42 -1.84 1.51
N ALA A 28 -12.10 -2.83 0.69
CA ALA A 28 -10.76 -3.36 0.59
C ALA A 28 -10.36 -3.66 -0.86
N TRP A 29 -9.06 -3.62 -1.11
CA TRP A 29 -8.42 -4.13 -2.31
C TRP A 29 -7.32 -5.08 -1.87
N SER A 30 -7.20 -6.22 -2.53
CA SER A 30 -6.17 -7.22 -2.25
C SER A 30 -5.76 -7.84 -3.58
N GLY A 31 -4.45 -7.93 -3.82
CA GLY A 31 -3.90 -8.45 -5.08
C GLY A 31 -2.43 -8.77 -4.98
N ALA A 32 -1.91 -9.55 -5.93
CA ALA A 32 -0.47 -9.70 -6.14
C ALA A 32 0.16 -8.32 -6.39
N PRO A 33 1.32 -8.01 -5.82
CA PRO A 33 2.00 -6.73 -6.05
C PRO A 33 2.72 -6.75 -7.42
N GLU A 34 1.96 -7.00 -8.49
CA GLU A 34 2.48 -7.18 -9.84
C GLU A 34 1.90 -6.13 -10.80
N LEU A 35 2.72 -5.71 -11.76
CA LEU A 35 2.40 -4.76 -12.81
C LEU A 35 2.78 -5.35 -14.17
N ALA A 36 1.87 -5.28 -15.13
CA ALA A 36 2.17 -5.56 -16.55
C ALA A 36 2.48 -4.25 -17.26
N ILE A 37 3.70 -4.11 -17.79
CA ILE A 37 4.20 -2.87 -18.38
C ILE A 37 4.48 -3.07 -19.86
N ALA A 38 3.70 -2.41 -20.71
CA ALA A 38 3.97 -2.39 -22.14
C ALA A 38 5.19 -1.52 -22.44
N GLN A 39 6.01 -1.98 -23.38
CA GLN A 39 7.14 -1.22 -23.89
C GLN A 39 6.74 -0.60 -25.23
N ALA A 40 6.70 0.74 -25.27
CA ALA A 40 6.73 1.63 -26.45
C ALA A 40 5.47 2.45 -26.78
N PRO A 41 5.66 3.71 -27.25
CA PRO A 41 6.88 4.53 -27.13
C PRO A 41 7.10 5.07 -25.70
N LYS A 42 6.07 5.01 -24.84
CA LYS A 42 6.13 5.36 -23.41
C LYS A 42 5.69 4.16 -22.58
N PRO A 43 6.42 3.76 -21.52
CA PRO A 43 5.97 2.69 -20.64
C PRO A 43 4.59 2.99 -20.06
N THR A 44 3.66 2.05 -20.20
CA THR A 44 2.31 2.16 -19.66
C THR A 44 1.97 0.90 -18.87
N ILE A 45 1.33 1.09 -17.72
CA ILE A 45 0.76 0.00 -16.95
C ILE A 45 -0.50 -0.47 -17.68
N GLN A 46 -0.48 -1.71 -18.18
CA GLN A 46 -1.64 -2.34 -18.83
C GLN A 46 -2.56 -3.03 -17.81
N ALA A 47 -1.98 -3.58 -16.75
CA ALA A 47 -2.71 -4.27 -15.70
C ALA A 47 -1.94 -4.23 -14.38
N VAL A 48 -2.69 -4.34 -13.28
CA VAL A 48 -2.22 -4.33 -11.89
C VAL A 48 -2.85 -5.52 -11.16
N GLY A 49 -2.17 -6.06 -10.16
CA GLY A 49 -2.76 -7.07 -9.30
C GLY A 49 -2.77 -8.45 -9.94
N ASP A 50 -3.77 -9.25 -9.57
CA ASP A 50 -3.93 -10.65 -10.02
C ASP A 50 -4.09 -10.76 -11.55
N ASN A 51 -4.47 -9.67 -12.23
CA ASN A 51 -4.61 -9.63 -13.69
C ASN A 51 -3.30 -9.34 -14.45
N ALA A 52 -2.24 -8.89 -13.76
CA ALA A 52 -1.00 -8.46 -14.39
C ALA A 52 -0.31 -9.59 -15.18
N ARG A 53 -0.24 -10.78 -14.59
CA ARG A 53 0.41 -11.95 -15.20
C ARG A 53 -0.29 -12.41 -16.48
N GLN A 54 -1.62 -12.40 -16.49
CA GLN A 54 -2.41 -12.74 -17.67
C GLN A 54 -2.19 -11.71 -18.78
N ALA A 55 -2.28 -10.42 -18.45
CA ALA A 55 -2.07 -9.34 -19.43
C ALA A 55 -0.67 -9.42 -20.05
N ALA A 56 0.37 -9.59 -19.23
CA ALA A 56 1.75 -9.77 -19.69
C ALA A 56 1.91 -10.93 -20.68
N SER A 57 1.26 -12.06 -20.39
CA SER A 57 1.29 -13.25 -21.26
C SER A 57 0.57 -13.03 -22.60
N GLN A 58 -0.49 -12.22 -22.61
CA GLN A 58 -1.28 -11.95 -23.82
C GLN A 58 -0.66 -10.88 -24.72
N THR A 59 -0.01 -9.87 -24.14
CA THR A 59 0.48 -8.70 -24.89
C THR A 59 2.00 -8.70 -25.07
N GLY A 60 2.73 -9.60 -24.42
CA GLY A 60 4.20 -9.57 -24.34
C GLY A 60 4.72 -8.45 -23.43
N ALA A 61 3.87 -7.84 -22.60
CA ALA A 61 4.29 -6.82 -21.65
C ALA A 61 5.22 -7.39 -20.56
N ARG A 62 6.09 -6.53 -20.03
CA ARG A 62 7.02 -6.89 -18.95
C ARG A 62 6.25 -7.00 -17.63
N LEU A 63 6.29 -8.17 -17.00
CA LEU A 63 5.78 -8.37 -15.64
C LEU A 63 6.82 -7.91 -14.60
N VAL A 64 6.40 -7.12 -13.62
CA VAL A 64 7.27 -6.60 -12.56
C VAL A 64 6.58 -6.68 -11.22
N ASN A 65 7.32 -7.07 -10.18
CA ASN A 65 6.89 -6.97 -8.79
C ASN A 65 7.80 -5.96 -8.07
N PRO A 66 7.34 -4.71 -7.80
CA PRO A 66 8.17 -3.69 -7.18
C PRO A 66 8.35 -3.87 -5.66
N LEU A 67 7.68 -4.87 -5.06
CA LEU A 67 7.77 -5.21 -3.64
C LEU A 67 8.58 -6.49 -3.37
N ALA A 68 9.30 -7.00 -4.36
CA ALA A 68 10.10 -8.22 -4.26
C ALA A 68 11.58 -7.92 -4.50
N HIS A 69 12.37 -7.80 -3.42
CA HIS A 69 13.83 -7.73 -3.51
C HIS A 69 14.50 -8.51 -2.37
N PRO A 70 15.66 -9.16 -2.61
CA PRO A 70 16.32 -10.00 -1.59
C PRO A 70 16.79 -9.25 -0.33
N ARG A 71 17.02 -7.93 -0.44
CA ARG A 71 17.66 -7.09 0.59
C ARG A 71 16.87 -5.83 0.94
N SER A 72 15.67 -5.66 0.40
CA SER A 72 14.79 -4.50 0.61
C SER A 72 13.36 -4.92 0.28
N ILE A 73 12.36 -4.29 0.88
CA ILE A 73 10.97 -4.47 0.43
C ILE A 73 10.79 -3.87 -0.96
N ILE A 74 11.30 -2.65 -1.18
CA ILE A 74 11.05 -1.89 -2.39
C ILE A 74 12.20 -2.14 -3.37
N SER A 75 11.89 -2.75 -4.51
CA SER A 75 12.83 -3.01 -5.60
C SER A 75 12.85 -1.87 -6.63
N ASP A 76 11.70 -1.24 -6.86
CA ASP A 76 11.51 -0.12 -7.77
C ASP A 76 10.49 0.84 -7.15
N TYR A 77 10.97 2.00 -6.70
CA TYR A 77 10.14 2.96 -5.98
C TYR A 77 9.02 3.55 -6.85
N ALA A 78 9.33 3.91 -8.10
CA ALA A 78 8.36 4.56 -8.98
C ALA A 78 7.19 3.62 -9.31
N LEU A 79 7.50 2.34 -9.54
CA LEU A 79 6.49 1.32 -9.76
C LEU A 79 5.73 0.95 -8.49
N ALA A 80 6.40 0.89 -7.33
CA ALA A 80 5.73 0.68 -6.05
C ALA A 80 4.72 1.81 -5.74
N GLU A 81 5.08 3.06 -6.02
CA GLU A 81 4.19 4.21 -5.83
C GLU A 81 2.96 4.13 -6.74
N GLN A 82 3.14 3.77 -8.01
CA GLN A 82 2.02 3.58 -8.94
C GLN A 82 1.09 2.44 -8.50
N LEU A 83 1.66 1.32 -8.04
CA LEU A 83 0.93 0.18 -7.50
C LEU A 83 0.11 0.57 -6.26
N LEU A 84 0.73 1.19 -5.26
CA LEU A 84 0.06 1.57 -4.03
C LEU A 84 -1.00 2.66 -4.27
N ARG A 85 -0.70 3.65 -5.12
CA ARG A 85 -1.65 4.68 -5.54
C ARG A 85 -2.89 4.05 -6.20
N TYR A 86 -2.71 3.06 -7.07
CA TYR A 86 -3.83 2.34 -7.68
C TYR A 86 -4.72 1.69 -6.62
N ALA A 87 -4.13 0.92 -5.70
CA ALA A 87 -4.86 0.23 -4.63
C ALA A 87 -5.61 1.19 -3.70
N VAL A 88 -4.95 2.28 -3.29
CA VAL A 88 -5.55 3.35 -2.46
C VAL A 88 -6.74 4.00 -3.16
N GLN A 89 -6.57 4.38 -4.43
CA GLN A 89 -7.65 5.00 -5.21
C GLN A 89 -8.82 4.05 -5.42
N HIS A 90 -8.56 2.76 -5.65
CA HIS A 90 -9.59 1.74 -5.78
C HIS A 90 -10.47 1.68 -4.50
N VAL A 91 -9.83 1.61 -3.33
CA VAL A 91 -10.52 1.54 -2.04
C VAL A 91 -11.30 2.82 -1.72
N LEU A 92 -10.72 3.99 -1.99
CA LEU A 92 -11.37 5.26 -1.70
C LEU A 92 -12.59 5.53 -2.61
N ARG A 93 -12.53 5.12 -3.89
CA ARG A 93 -13.64 5.28 -4.84
C ARG A 93 -14.81 4.36 -4.54
N ASN A 94 -14.53 3.10 -4.17
CA ASN A 94 -15.58 2.11 -3.89
C ASN A 94 -16.30 2.37 -2.55
N GLY A 95 -15.79 3.26 -1.70
CA GLY A 95 -16.44 3.69 -0.46
C GLY A 95 -17.58 4.70 -0.62
N GLY A 96 -18.04 4.97 -1.85
CA GLY A 96 -19.14 5.91 -2.14
C GLY A 96 -18.72 7.38 -2.17
N SER A 97 -17.42 7.67 -2.16
CA SER A 97 -16.91 9.04 -2.15
C SER A 97 -16.68 9.55 -3.57
N THR A 98 -17.19 10.74 -3.88
CA THR A 98 -17.04 11.38 -5.18
C THR A 98 -15.59 11.82 -5.41
N TRP A 99 -15.11 11.60 -6.64
CA TRP A 99 -13.78 11.98 -7.08
C TRP A 99 -13.54 13.48 -6.85
N GLY A 100 -12.49 13.84 -6.09
CA GLY A 100 -12.11 15.22 -5.80
C GLY A 100 -12.60 15.80 -4.46
N LEU A 101 -13.47 15.09 -3.72
CA LEU A 101 -13.96 15.53 -2.40
C LEU A 101 -13.48 14.67 -1.22
N THR A 102 -12.71 13.61 -1.49
CA THR A 102 -12.21 12.73 -0.43
C THR A 102 -10.94 13.33 0.18
N PRO A 103 -10.89 13.60 1.50
CA PRO A 103 -9.69 14.10 2.13
C PRO A 103 -8.58 13.04 2.08
N SER A 104 -7.33 13.48 1.95
CA SER A 104 -6.16 12.62 1.94
C SER A 104 -6.11 11.72 3.19
N PRO A 105 -6.01 10.39 3.04
CA PRO A 105 -6.12 9.45 4.15
C PRO A 105 -4.92 9.51 5.11
N HIS A 106 -5.14 9.10 6.35
CA HIS A 106 -4.08 8.57 7.20
C HIS A 106 -3.83 7.12 6.80
N MET A 107 -2.61 6.79 6.39
CA MET A 107 -2.21 5.43 6.04
C MET A 107 -1.39 4.80 7.18
N VAL A 108 -1.84 3.66 7.68
CA VAL A 108 -1.09 2.79 8.58
C VAL A 108 -0.48 1.67 7.74
N LEU A 109 0.82 1.78 7.47
CA LEU A 109 1.57 0.79 6.71
C LEU A 109 2.09 -0.30 7.65
N HIS A 110 1.84 -1.54 7.27
CA HIS A 110 2.28 -2.74 7.95
C HIS A 110 3.19 -3.54 7.00
N PRO A 111 4.51 -3.23 6.99
CA PRO A 111 5.50 -4.05 6.31
C PRO A 111 5.66 -5.42 7.00
N PRO A 112 6.33 -6.40 6.37
CA PRO A 112 6.54 -7.72 6.96
C PRO A 112 7.31 -7.64 8.29
N SER A 113 7.02 -8.55 9.21
CA SER A 113 7.53 -8.48 10.59
C SER A 113 9.02 -8.82 10.74
N ASP A 114 9.63 -9.46 9.73
CA ASP A 114 10.97 -10.05 9.82
C ASP A 114 11.92 -9.65 8.64
N PRO A 115 12.33 -8.38 8.55
CA PRO A 115 13.53 -8.04 7.79
C PRO A 115 14.77 -8.52 8.57
N ALA A 116 15.70 -9.21 7.90
CA ALA A 116 16.93 -9.67 8.53
C ALA A 116 17.70 -8.48 9.15
N GLY A 117 17.73 -8.42 10.49
CA GLY A 117 18.40 -7.34 11.24
C GLY A 117 17.54 -6.09 11.52
N GLY A 118 16.23 -6.14 11.26
CA GLY A 118 15.33 -4.98 11.43
C GLY A 118 15.34 -4.05 10.21
N TYR A 119 14.39 -3.12 10.16
CA TYR A 119 14.38 -2.09 9.12
C TYR A 119 15.43 -1.03 9.39
N THR A 120 16.24 -0.72 8.37
CA THR A 120 17.12 0.44 8.41
C THR A 120 16.32 1.74 8.33
N GLN A 121 16.91 2.85 8.79
CA GLN A 121 16.30 4.18 8.67
C GLN A 121 15.98 4.57 7.22
N VAL A 122 16.79 4.10 6.26
CA VAL A 122 16.56 4.34 4.83
C VAL A 122 15.32 3.62 4.34
N GLU A 123 15.10 2.37 4.77
CA GLU A 123 13.90 1.60 4.41
C GLU A 123 12.64 2.17 5.05
N LEU A 124 12.69 2.56 6.33
CA LEU A 124 11.59 3.24 7.01
C LEU A 124 11.19 4.52 6.27
N ARG A 125 12.19 5.34 5.90
CA ARG A 125 11.96 6.54 5.10
C ARG A 125 11.35 6.20 3.75
N ALA A 126 11.87 5.21 3.04
CA ALA A 126 11.34 4.82 1.73
C ALA A 126 9.87 4.37 1.80
N LEU A 127 9.49 3.58 2.81
CA LEU A 127 8.10 3.18 3.06
C LEU A 127 7.20 4.38 3.37
N ARG A 128 7.70 5.31 4.18
CA ARG A 128 6.97 6.54 4.52
C ARG A 128 6.72 7.39 3.28
N GLU A 129 7.77 7.68 2.51
CA GLU A 129 7.67 8.46 1.27
C GLU A 129 6.77 7.76 0.25
N LEU A 130 6.83 6.44 0.16
CA LEU A 130 5.96 5.64 -0.71
C LEU A 130 4.48 5.88 -0.39
N ALA A 131 4.11 5.89 0.89
CA ALA A 131 2.75 6.17 1.32
C ALA A 131 2.35 7.64 1.08
N MET A 132 3.24 8.59 1.35
CA MET A 132 3.02 10.01 1.06
C MET A 132 2.79 10.25 -0.43
N GLY A 133 3.64 9.71 -1.30
CA GLY A 133 3.50 9.75 -2.76
C GLY A 133 2.25 9.05 -3.27
N SER A 134 1.69 8.11 -2.50
CA SER A 134 0.45 7.42 -2.82
C SER A 134 -0.82 8.15 -2.34
N GLY A 135 -0.67 9.33 -1.72
CA GLY A 135 -1.77 10.22 -1.36
C GLY A 135 -2.05 10.36 0.13
N ALA A 136 -1.22 9.79 1.00
CA ALA A 136 -1.36 9.95 2.44
C ALA A 136 -1.18 11.41 2.90
N SER A 137 -1.98 11.86 3.87
CA SER A 137 -1.72 13.09 4.63
C SER A 137 -0.91 12.81 5.91
N LYS A 138 -1.01 11.60 6.42
CA LYS A 138 -0.30 11.11 7.60
C LYS A 138 0.08 9.65 7.36
N VAL A 139 1.26 9.27 7.84
CA VAL A 139 1.75 7.90 7.75
C VAL A 139 2.13 7.40 9.13
N THR A 140 1.75 6.17 9.43
CA THR A 140 2.22 5.42 10.59
C THR A 140 2.77 4.09 10.11
N LEU A 141 4.01 3.78 10.48
CA LEU A 141 4.62 2.48 10.21
C LEU A 141 4.39 1.58 11.42
N TRP A 142 3.76 0.43 11.21
CA TRP A 142 3.39 -0.53 12.25
C TRP A 142 4.14 -1.84 12.04
N GLN A 143 4.76 -2.36 13.10
CA GLN A 143 5.36 -3.69 13.11
C GLN A 143 4.75 -4.49 14.26
N GLY A 144 4.05 -5.57 13.95
CA GLY A 144 3.44 -6.43 14.97
C GLY A 144 2.35 -7.31 14.39
N THR A 145 1.36 -7.66 15.21
CA THR A 145 0.18 -8.39 14.75
C THR A 145 -0.71 -7.51 13.87
N PRO A 146 -1.50 -8.10 12.95
CA PRO A 146 -2.49 -7.36 12.18
C PRO A 146 -3.46 -6.56 13.07
N LEU A 147 -3.77 -5.32 12.68
CA LEU A 147 -4.65 -4.41 13.42
C LEU A 147 -6.11 -4.55 12.97
N SER A 148 -7.04 -4.52 13.93
CA SER A 148 -8.47 -4.51 13.65
C SER A 148 -8.95 -3.13 13.18
N ASP A 149 -10.17 -3.07 12.62
CA ASP A 149 -10.82 -1.80 12.28
C ASP A 149 -11.00 -0.89 13.51
N GLU A 150 -11.22 -1.47 14.69
CA GLU A 150 -11.40 -0.72 15.94
C GLU A 150 -10.08 -0.09 16.41
N ASP A 151 -8.98 -0.84 16.36
CA ASP A 151 -7.64 -0.33 16.69
C ASP A 151 -7.30 0.88 15.82
N LEU A 152 -7.52 0.74 14.51
CA LEU A 152 -7.24 1.80 13.53
C LEU A 152 -8.12 3.03 13.72
N ARG A 153 -9.42 2.85 14.03
CA ARG A 153 -10.35 3.97 14.23
C ARG A 153 -10.14 4.70 15.55
N SER A 154 -9.75 3.97 16.59
CA SER A 154 -9.42 4.55 17.90
C SER A 154 -8.01 5.15 17.95
N GLY A 155 -7.15 4.81 16.98
CA GLY A 155 -5.73 5.17 17.01
C GLY A 155 -4.95 4.40 18.07
N TYR A 156 -5.49 3.26 18.51
CA TYR A 156 -4.86 2.37 19.48
C TYR A 156 -3.87 1.44 18.75
N PHE A 157 -2.66 1.36 19.29
CA PHE A 157 -1.64 0.43 18.83
C PHE A 157 -1.33 -0.53 19.98
N PRO A 158 -1.61 -1.84 19.83
CA PRO A 158 -1.49 -2.80 20.92
C PRO A 158 -0.04 -3.04 21.31
N ALA A 159 0.19 -3.57 22.51
CA ALA A 159 1.53 -3.91 22.99
C ALA A 159 2.16 -5.13 22.27
N THR A 160 1.41 -5.80 21.38
CA THR A 160 1.88 -6.93 20.55
C THR A 160 2.78 -6.50 19.38
N GLY A 161 3.11 -5.21 19.32
CA GLY A 161 3.97 -4.63 18.31
C GLY A 161 4.40 -3.22 18.70
N GLN A 162 4.86 -2.47 17.71
CA GLN A 162 5.35 -1.11 17.89
C GLN A 162 5.10 -0.25 16.66
N VAL A 163 4.92 1.04 16.91
CA VAL A 163 5.02 2.06 15.86
C VAL A 163 6.49 2.35 15.61
N LEU A 164 6.92 2.17 14.36
CA LEU A 164 8.30 2.40 13.96
C LEU A 164 8.57 3.91 13.81
N PRO A 165 9.81 4.35 14.10
CA PRO A 165 10.15 5.77 14.03
C PRO A 165 10.06 6.32 12.60
N ALA A 166 9.80 7.62 12.55
CA ALA A 166 9.68 8.43 11.35
C ALA A 166 11.04 8.70 10.69
#